data_AF-A0A952VLR4-F1
#
_entry.id   AF-A0A952VLR4-F1
#
_cell.length_a   1.000
_cell.length_b   1.000
_cell.length_c   1.000
_cell.angle_alpha   90.00
_cell.angle_beta   90.00
_cell.angle_gamma   90.00
#
_symmetry.space_group_name_H-M   'P 1'
#
loop_
_entity.id
_entity.type
_entity.pdbx_description
1 polymer ?
#
loop_
_entity_poly.entity_id
_entity_poly.type
_entity_poly.pdbx_seq_one_letter_code
_entity_poly.pdbx_strand_id
1 'polypeptide(L)' 'MARPTKAPQDRLWTVARIAEHLRVPRHRVEYIIDTRRINPIATAGIARVFAPVDVDRVGVELGRIDVDRDTGGMRGDA' A
#
# COMPACT_ATOMS: atom_id res chain seq x y z
N MET A 1 4.90 -17.76 -17.36
CA MET A 1 5.98 -17.29 -16.47
C MET A 1 5.95 -15.76 -16.48
N ALA A 2 5.39 -15.13 -15.44
CA ALA A 2 5.23 -13.68 -15.40
C ALA A 2 6.53 -13.00 -14.92
N ARG A 3 6.97 -12.06 -15.76
CA ARG A 3 8.15 -11.19 -15.75
C ARG A 3 8.65 -10.76 -14.35
N PRO A 4 9.97 -10.70 -14.10
CA PRO A 4 10.50 -10.03 -12.91
C PRO A 4 10.17 -8.53 -13.02
N THR A 5 9.28 -8.04 -12.15
CA THR A 5 9.05 -6.60 -11.98
C THR A 5 10.28 -6.00 -11.33
N LYS A 6 11.23 -5.55 -12.16
CA LYS A 6 12.38 -4.75 -11.74
C LYS A 6 11.84 -3.58 -10.91
N ALA A 7 12.10 -3.60 -9.61
CA ALA A 7 11.78 -2.49 -8.72
C ALA A 7 12.44 -1.23 -9.29
N PRO A 8 11.72 -0.10 -9.43
CA PRO A 8 12.36 1.15 -9.80
C PRO A 8 13.16 1.63 -8.58
N GLN A 9 14.43 1.23 -8.54
CA GLN A 9 15.36 1.37 -7.42
C GLN A 9 15.56 2.84 -6.96
N ASP A 10 15.20 3.83 -7.80
CA ASP A 10 15.46 5.27 -7.56
C ASP A 10 14.21 6.15 -7.57
N ARG A 11 13.00 5.58 -7.49
CA ARG A 11 11.77 6.38 -7.58
C ARG A 11 11.30 6.82 -6.20
N LEU A 12 11.24 8.13 -5.97
CA LEU A 12 10.55 8.70 -4.82
C LEU A 12 9.05 8.36 -4.88
N TRP A 13 8.56 7.67 -3.87
CA TRP A 13 7.18 7.19 -3.79
C TRP A 13 6.34 8.09 -2.91
N THR A 14 5.47 8.89 -3.51
CA THR A 14 4.44 9.63 -2.77
C THR A 14 3.22 8.75 -2.54
N VAL A 15 2.39 9.08 -1.54
CA VAL A 15 1.10 8.40 -1.31
C VAL A 15 0.26 8.27 -2.59
N ALA A 16 0.20 9.33 -3.41
CA ALA A 16 -0.53 9.32 -4.67
C ALA A 16 0.06 8.31 -5.68
N ARG A 17 1.39 8.29 -5.83
CA ARG A 17 2.07 7.32 -6.72
C ARG A 17 1.93 5.88 -6.24
N ILE A 18 1.93 5.66 -4.92
CA ILE A 18 1.69 4.33 -4.34
C ILE A 18 0.28 3.86 -4.69
N ALA A 19 -0.72 4.74 -4.53
CA ALA A 19 -2.11 4.44 -4.88
C ALA A 19 -2.27 4.14 -6.38
N GLU A 20 -1.66 4.93 -7.25
CA GLU A 20 -1.64 4.69 -8.71
C GLU A 20 -0.96 3.36 -9.06
N HIS A 21 0.19 3.08 -8.43
CA HIS A 21 0.96 1.86 -8.69
C HIS A 21 0.20 0.60 -8.27
N LEU A 22 -0.43 0.64 -7.09
CA LEU A 22 -1.21 -0.46 -6.55
C LEU A 22 -2.65 -0.50 -7.09
N ARG A 23 -3.04 0.48 -7.92
CA ARG A 23 -4.39 0.62 -8.51
C ARG A 23 -5.50 0.61 -7.46
N VAL A 24 -5.27 1.28 -6.33
CA VAL A 24 -6.24 1.39 -5.23
C VAL A 24 -6.56 2.86 -4.94
N PRO A 25 -7.71 3.15 -4.29
CA PRO A 25 -8.00 4.48 -3.82
C PRO A 25 -6.96 5.00 -2.82
N ARG A 26 -6.59 6.28 -2.95
CA ARG A 26 -5.59 6.95 -2.11
C ARG A 26 -5.86 6.80 -0.60
N HIS A 27 -7.12 6.91 -0.19
CA HIS A 27 -7.50 6.80 1.23
C HIS A 27 -7.16 5.43 1.84
N ARG A 28 -7.13 4.34 1.04
CA ARG A 28 -6.75 3.01 1.54
C ARG A 28 -5.25 2.93 1.83
N VAL A 29 -4.45 3.57 0.98
CA VAL A 29 -3.01 3.68 1.20
C VAL A 29 -2.73 4.53 2.43
N GLU A 30 -3.40 5.67 2.58
CA GLU A 30 -3.29 6.53 3.77
C GLU A 30 -3.66 5.77 5.05
N TYR A 31 -4.79 5.05 5.02
CA TYR A 31 -5.21 4.20 6.14
C TYR A 31 -4.14 3.18 6.54
N ILE A 32 -3.54 2.46 5.59
CA ILE A 32 -2.47 1.50 5.88
C ILE A 32 -1.24 2.20 6.46
N ILE A 33 -0.79 3.29 5.85
CA ILE A 33 0.39 4.03 6.32
C ILE A 33 0.21 4.47 7.76
N ASP A 34 -0.96 5.04 8.08
CA ASP A 34 -1.23 5.60 9.40
C ASP A 34 -1.45 4.49 10.44
N THR A 35 -2.21 3.44 10.11
CA THR A 35 -2.48 2.32 11.04
C THR A 35 -1.29 1.39 11.26
N ARG A 36 -0.43 1.21 10.25
CA ARG A 36 0.78 0.38 10.34
C ARG A 36 2.03 1.17 10.71
N ARG A 37 1.88 2.47 10.97
CA ARG A 37 2.96 3.40 11.34
C ARG A 37 4.14 3.30 10.38
N ILE A 38 3.86 3.34 9.09
CA ILE A 38 4.89 3.36 8.04
C ILE A 38 5.41 4.79 7.96
N ASN A 39 6.68 4.98 8.30
CA ASN A 39 7.27 6.30 8.37
C ASN A 39 7.79 6.76 7.00
N PRO A 40 7.54 8.00 6.59
CA PRO A 40 8.14 8.54 5.39
C PRO A 40 9.66 8.71 5.56
N ILE A 41 10.40 8.48 4.48
CA ILE A 41 11.85 8.73 4.42
C ILE A 41 12.16 10.22 4.22
N ALA A 42 11.21 10.97 3.65
CA ALA A 42 11.35 12.40 3.39
C ALA A 42 9.99 13.06 3.13
N THR A 43 10.01 14.39 3.02
CA THR A 43 8.88 15.20 2.56
C THR A 43 9.28 16.02 1.34
N ALA A 44 8.46 16.02 0.30
CA ALA A 44 8.58 16.88 -0.87
C ALA A 44 7.43 17.90 -0.85
N GLY A 45 7.66 19.07 -0.26
CA GLY A 45 6.58 20.00 0.10
C GLY A 45 5.62 19.35 1.10
N ILE A 46 4.33 19.30 0.77
CA ILE A 46 3.31 18.62 1.60
C ILE A 46 3.25 17.11 1.38
N ALA A 47 3.98 16.56 0.40
CA ALA A 47 3.91 15.15 0.06
C ALA A 47 4.87 14.31 0.92
N ARG A 48 4.34 13.31 1.63
CA ARG A 48 5.11 12.24 2.28
C ARG A 48 5.74 11.33 1.22
N VAL A 49 7.04 11.06 1.35
CA VAL A 49 7.82 10.21 0.44
C VAL A 49 8.27 8.95 1.16
N PHE A 50 8.17 7.80 0.50
CA PHE A 50 8.43 6.47 1.06
C PHE A 50 9.47 5.72 0.24
N ALA A 51 10.10 4.72 0.86
CA ALA A 51 11.03 3.84 0.18
C ALA A 51 10.27 2.77 -0.63
N PRO A 52 10.90 2.15 -1.66
CA PRO A 52 10.29 1.04 -2.39
C PRO A 52 9.81 -0.11 -1.48
N VAL A 53 10.57 -0.44 -0.43
CA VAL A 53 10.20 -1.48 0.56
C VAL A 53 8.89 -1.15 1.30
N ASP A 54 8.58 0.12 1.50
CA ASP A 54 7.32 0.54 2.12
C ASP A 54 6.14 0.32 1.17
N VAL A 55 6.35 0.47 -0.14
CA VAL A 55 5.35 0.21 -1.17
C VAL A 55 4.95 -1.26 -1.17
N ASP A 56 5.95 -2.14 -1.13
CA ASP A 56 5.73 -3.59 -1.05
C ASP A 56 4.96 -3.95 0.23
N ARG A 57 5.34 -3.33 1.36
CA ARG A 57 4.65 -3.52 2.64
C ARG A 57 3.19 -3.06 2.59
N VAL A 58 2.91 -1.91 1.98
CA VAL A 58 1.53 -1.42 1.77
C VAL A 58 0.74 -2.43 0.92
N GLY A 59 1.33 -2.96 -0.14
CA GLY A 59 0.70 -3.97 -0.99
C GLY A 59 0.30 -5.24 -0.23
N VAL A 60 1.21 -5.78 0.60
CA VAL A 60 0.93 -6.96 1.45
C VAL A 60 -0.20 -6.69 2.43
N GLU A 61 -0.20 -5.53 3.09
CA GLU A 61 -1.23 -5.19 4.08
C GLU A 61 -2.61 -4.97 3.45
N LEU A 62 -2.68 -4.40 2.25
CA LEU A 62 -3.93 -4.30 1.51
C LEU A 62 -4.52 -5.68 1.19
N GLY A 63 -3.68 -6.61 0.72
CA GLY A 63 -4.11 -7.99 0.44
C GLY A 63 -4.65 -8.70 1.69
N ARG A 64 -4.05 -8.45 2.86
CA ARG A 64 -4.54 -9.02 4.13
C ARG A 64 -5.94 -8.54 4.50
N ILE A 65 -6.23 -7.25 4.31
CA ILE A 65 -7.54 -6.68 4.63
C ILE A 65 -8.62 -7.21 3.68
N ASP A 66 -8.31 -7.37 2.39
CA ASP A 66 -9.28 -7.88 1.43
C ASP A 66 -9.61 -9.36 1.70
N VAL A 67 -8.63 -10.18 2.11
CA VAL A 67 -8.85 -11.58 2.52
C VAL A 67 -9.65 -11.67 3.83
N ASP A 68 -9.39 -10.80 4.80
CA ASP A 68 -10.12 -10.79 6.08
C ASP A 68 -11.60 -10.41 5.88
N ARG A 69 -11.89 -9.48 4.97
CA ARG A 69 -13.28 -9.13 4.60
C ARG A 69 -14.01 -10.24 3.86
N ASP A 70 -13.33 -10.97 2.99
CA ASP A 70 -13.93 -12.11 2.27
C ASP A 70 -14.22 -13.28 3.22
N THR A 71 -13.31 -13.53 4.17
CA THR A 71 -13.44 -14.62 5.14
C THR A 71 -14.42 -14.28 6.27
N GLY A 72 -14.52 -13.01 6.68
CA GLY A 72 -15.47 -12.52 7.68
C GLY A 72 -16.93 -12.48 7.20
N GLY A 73 -17.18 -12.61 5.90
CA GLY A 73 -18.52 -12.67 5.30
C GLY A 73 -19.25 -14.01 5.46
N MET A 74 -18.59 -15.08 5.94
CA MET A 74 -19.20 -16.40 6.20
C MET A 74 -19.51 -16.66 7.69
N ARG A 75 -19.73 -15.60 8.48
CA ARG A 75 -20.23 -15.72 9.87
C ARG A 75 -21.39 -14.75 10.08
N GLY A 76 -22.51 -15.09 9.48
CA GLY A 76 -23.76 -14.37 9.73
C GLY A 76 -24.86 -14.81 8.79
N ASP A 77 -25.23 -16.09 8.82
CA ASP A 77 -26.60 -16.54 8.57
C ASP A 77 -26.70 -18.07 8.82
N ALA A 78 -27.80 -18.45 9.49
CA ALA A 78 -28.26 -19.79 9.91
C ALA A 78 -27.64 -20.40 11.19
#